data_AF-A0A9P6B4H5-F1
#
_entry.id   AF-A0A9P6B4H5-F1
#
_cell.length_a   1.000
_cell.length_b   1.000
_cell.length_c   1.000
_cell.angle_alpha   90.00
_cell.angle_beta   90.00
_cell.angle_gamma   90.00
#
_symmetry.space_group_name_H-M   'P 1'
#
loop_
_entity.id
_entity.type
_entity.pdbx_description
1 polymer ?
#
loop_
_entity_poly.entity_id
_entity_poly.type
_entity_poly.pdbx_seq_one_letter_code
_entity_poly.pdbx_strand_id
1 'polypeptide(L)'
;MDHDASHCVTRFARTFSAERTLHFMVYFVVFLGFSVGESKIRFFSLLITILVSLLYLAVPTLAAFGLSYGRGLHTVDTAGGLVFQVNAANGNIQSLQYNGFECQDAGRFSQIGSERRHLQHYGLLHRCNYMNSYHTQTEEYHTGTFGPYTLIFTSRGPPGSSLGFSFMATLGISGIVPASGHGFVTCNAQYWAVPDGSSHTSSLMHPGTYTVTLYEDELAVAISSVSIDTERTTTLDLVSAESIPAVIWRIGDADGTPAHQLRKFFSRVADVNNPTTIQTALSASQIGSRTLRIRTTSALARSPSGTWT
;
A
#
# COMPACT_ATOMS: atom_id res chain seq x y z
N MET A 1 29.80 2.77 -23.12
CA MET A 1 28.52 3.01 -23.84
C MET A 1 27.46 2.91 -22.77
N ASP A 2 27.01 4.08 -22.31
CA ASP A 2 26.08 4.26 -21.19
C ASP A 2 24.73 3.60 -21.48
N HIS A 3 24.37 2.64 -20.63
CA HIS A 3 23.01 2.13 -20.49
C HIS A 3 22.57 2.45 -19.06
N ASP A 4 22.20 3.71 -18.81
CA ASP A 4 21.45 4.04 -17.59
C ASP A 4 20.56 5.26 -17.85
N ALA A 5 19.56 5.06 -18.72
CA ALA A 5 18.40 5.94 -18.77
C ALA A 5 17.39 5.39 -17.75
N SER A 6 17.61 5.68 -16.48
CA SER A 6 16.71 5.27 -15.41
C SER A 6 15.44 6.15 -15.47
N HIS A 7 14.34 5.58 -15.97
CA HIS A 7 13.07 6.26 -16.13
C HIS A 7 12.30 6.24 -14.81
N CYS A 8 12.06 7.40 -14.19
CA CYS A 8 11.11 7.49 -13.08
C CYS A 8 9.70 7.69 -13.62
N VAL A 9 8.72 6.94 -13.11
CA VAL A 9 7.32 7.02 -13.56
C VAL A 9 6.43 7.51 -12.43
N THR A 10 5.63 8.54 -12.71
CA THR A 10 4.50 8.94 -11.87
C THR A 10 3.18 8.65 -12.59
N ARG A 11 2.23 7.94 -11.94
CA ARG A 11 0.92 7.57 -12.51
C ARG A 11 -0.24 8.24 -11.76
N PHE A 12 -1.24 8.76 -12.47
CA PHE A 12 -2.42 9.38 -11.83
C PHE A 12 -3.74 8.72 -12.26
N ALA A 13 -4.61 8.29 -11.32
CA ALA A 13 -5.91 7.65 -11.60
C ALA A 13 -7.07 8.25 -10.78
N ARG A 14 -8.19 8.71 -11.36
CA ARG A 14 -9.23 9.47 -10.61
C ARG A 14 -10.19 8.57 -9.79
N THR A 15 -10.48 8.88 -8.53
CA THR A 15 -11.61 8.28 -7.76
C THR A 15 -11.99 9.14 -6.54
N PHE A 16 -13.29 9.41 -6.35
CA PHE A 16 -13.84 10.28 -5.30
C PHE A 16 -14.08 9.53 -3.97
N SER A 17 -13.80 10.17 -2.83
CA SER A 17 -14.26 9.72 -1.51
C SER A 17 -14.46 10.90 -0.55
N ALA A 18 -15.59 10.91 0.17
CA ALA A 18 -15.99 11.95 1.11
C ALA A 18 -15.67 11.61 2.57
N GLU A 19 -15.52 12.66 3.37
CA GLU A 19 -14.84 12.74 4.67
C GLU A 19 -15.61 12.27 5.92
N ARG A 20 -14.80 12.25 7.00
CA ARG A 20 -14.93 11.84 8.41
C ARG A 20 -15.97 12.61 9.26
N THR A 21 -16.32 12.07 10.44
CA THR A 21 -16.13 12.78 11.74
C THR A 21 -16.17 11.81 12.95
N LEU A 22 -15.42 12.14 14.01
CA LEU A 22 -15.32 11.43 15.30
C LEU A 22 -15.54 12.46 16.43
N HIS A 23 -16.31 12.14 17.47
CA HIS A 23 -16.55 13.00 18.65
C HIS A 23 -15.84 12.44 19.91
N PHE A 24 -15.18 13.30 20.66
CA PHE A 24 -14.63 13.04 22.00
C PHE A 24 -15.55 13.66 23.08
N MET A 25 -15.77 12.94 24.20
CA MET A 25 -16.37 13.47 25.43
C MET A 25 -15.33 13.57 26.55
N VAL A 26 -15.35 14.68 27.28
CA VAL A 26 -14.55 14.94 28.49
C VAL A 26 -15.48 14.88 29.72
N TYR A 27 -15.05 14.20 30.79
CA TYR A 27 -15.76 14.16 32.07
C TYR A 27 -15.16 15.17 33.06
N PHE A 28 -16.02 15.99 33.68
CA PHE A 28 -15.71 16.86 34.81
C PHE A 28 -16.10 16.15 36.13
N VAL A 29 -15.25 16.26 37.16
CA VAL A 29 -15.60 15.86 38.55
C VAL A 29 -15.72 17.13 39.40
N VAL A 30 -16.89 17.33 40.01
CA VAL A 30 -17.19 18.42 40.95
C VAL A 30 -16.97 17.91 42.38
N PHE A 31 -16.22 18.65 43.20
CA PHE A 31 -16.12 18.42 44.64
C PHE A 31 -17.12 19.30 45.39
N LEU A 32 -18.02 18.70 46.17
CA LEU A 32 -18.88 19.40 47.12
C LEU A 32 -18.30 19.26 48.53
N GLY A 33 -18.03 20.39 49.19
CA GLY A 33 -17.56 20.45 50.57
C GLY A 33 -18.71 20.35 51.58
N PHE A 34 -18.62 19.39 52.50
CA PHE A 34 -19.48 19.32 53.68
C PHE A 34 -18.65 19.49 54.95
N SER A 35 -19.13 20.33 55.86
CA SER A 35 -18.58 20.50 57.22
C SER A 35 -19.05 19.35 58.10
N VAL A 36 -18.11 18.60 58.69
CA VAL A 36 -18.40 17.45 59.55
C VAL A 36 -17.53 17.53 60.81
N GLY A 37 -18.07 17.22 61.99
CA GLY A 37 -17.35 17.31 63.28
C GLY A 37 -16.11 16.40 63.38
N GLU A 38 -15.14 16.77 64.22
CA GLU A 38 -13.75 16.26 64.25
C GLU A 38 -13.59 14.72 64.26
N SER A 39 -14.48 13.99 64.94
CA SER A 39 -14.44 12.52 64.98
C SER A 39 -14.83 11.88 63.64
N LYS A 40 -15.70 12.53 62.87
CA LYS A 40 -16.06 12.11 61.51
C LYS A 40 -15.01 12.54 60.48
N ILE A 41 -14.32 13.66 60.68
CA ILE A 41 -13.16 14.08 59.86
C ILE A 41 -12.06 13.02 59.90
N ARG A 42 -11.75 12.48 61.09
CA ARG A 42 -10.74 11.43 61.25
C ARG A 42 -11.13 10.11 60.57
N PHE A 43 -12.42 9.74 60.62
CA PHE A 43 -12.93 8.54 59.95
C PHE A 43 -12.93 8.69 58.42
N PHE A 44 -13.37 9.84 57.90
CA PHE A 44 -13.32 10.13 56.46
C PHE A 44 -11.89 10.29 55.96
N SER A 45 -10.99 10.90 56.75
CA SER A 45 -9.58 10.99 56.41
C SER A 45 -8.94 9.61 56.33
N LEU A 46 -9.20 8.70 57.28
CA LEU A 46 -8.70 7.34 57.23
C LEU A 46 -9.25 6.56 56.02
N LEU A 47 -10.55 6.70 55.73
CA LEU A 47 -11.19 6.06 54.58
C LEU A 47 -10.65 6.59 53.25
N ILE A 48 -10.43 7.91 53.13
CA ILE A 48 -9.80 8.53 51.94
C ILE A 48 -8.36 8.06 51.80
N THR A 49 -7.58 7.98 52.88
CA THR A 49 -6.21 7.48 52.82
C THR A 49 -6.18 6.02 52.37
N ILE A 50 -7.08 5.16 52.90
CA ILE A 50 -7.21 3.77 52.47
C ILE A 50 -7.63 3.68 51.00
N LEU A 51 -8.59 4.49 50.55
CA LEU A 51 -9.02 4.53 49.15
C LEU A 51 -7.90 5.01 48.22
N VAL A 52 -7.14 6.04 48.61
CA VAL A 52 -5.99 6.55 47.87
C VAL A 52 -4.85 5.52 47.85
N SER A 53 -4.62 4.79 48.95
CA SER A 53 -3.64 3.69 49.01
C SER A 53 -4.06 2.49 48.16
N LEU A 54 -5.35 2.12 48.13
CA LEU A 54 -5.88 1.10 47.22
C LEU A 54 -5.81 1.53 45.76
N LEU A 55 -6.01 2.82 45.47
CA LEU A 55 -5.83 3.39 44.14
C LEU A 55 -4.34 3.39 43.71
N TYR A 56 -3.42 3.55 44.66
CA TYR A 56 -1.96 3.42 44.47
C TYR A 56 -1.47 1.96 44.37
N LEU A 57 -2.23 0.98 44.87
CA LEU A 57 -1.95 -0.45 44.67
C LEU A 57 -2.48 -0.96 43.32
N ALA A 58 -3.45 -0.24 42.75
CA ALA A 58 -3.98 -0.47 41.42
C ALA A 58 -3.22 0.33 40.35
N VAL A 59 -1.90 0.53 40.49
CA VAL A 59 -1.10 1.00 39.35
C VAL A 59 -1.25 -0.07 38.27
N PRO A 60 -1.87 0.22 37.11
CA PRO A 60 -1.78 -0.71 36.00
C PRO A 60 -0.28 -0.85 35.71
N THR A 61 0.27 -2.05 35.91
CA THR A 61 1.60 -2.36 35.39
C THR A 61 1.50 -2.19 33.88
N LEU A 62 1.91 -1.04 33.38
CA LEU A 62 2.05 -0.83 31.95
C LEU A 62 3.06 -1.89 31.50
N ALA A 63 2.62 -2.80 30.63
CA ALA A 63 3.55 -3.67 29.95
C ALA A 63 4.59 -2.77 29.29
N ALA A 64 5.86 -2.96 29.62
CA ALA A 64 6.95 -2.21 29.04
C ALA A 64 7.47 -2.97 27.82
N PHE A 65 7.88 -2.23 26.80
CA PHE A 65 8.61 -2.83 25.67
C PHE A 65 9.79 -3.64 26.21
N GLY A 66 9.94 -4.86 25.71
CA GLY A 66 10.97 -5.79 26.13
C GLY A 66 11.85 -6.23 24.96
N LEU A 67 13.17 -6.25 25.19
CA LEU A 67 14.13 -6.81 24.25
C LEU A 67 15.09 -7.74 25.00
N SER A 68 15.21 -8.98 24.52
CA SER A 68 16.11 -9.97 25.09
C SER A 68 16.93 -10.66 24.01
N TYR A 69 18.24 -10.76 24.23
CA TYR A 69 19.18 -11.38 23.32
C TYR A 69 19.58 -12.76 23.83
N GLY A 70 18.92 -13.80 23.33
CA GLY A 70 19.35 -15.18 23.54
C GLY A 70 20.52 -15.57 22.63
N ARG A 71 21.17 -16.71 22.93
CA ARG A 71 22.30 -17.28 22.15
C ARG A 71 21.94 -17.71 20.72
N GLY A 72 20.67 -17.65 20.32
CA GLY A 72 20.22 -18.01 18.97
C GLY A 72 18.90 -17.36 18.55
N LEU A 73 18.11 -16.87 19.51
CA LEU A 73 16.87 -16.14 19.28
C LEU A 73 16.90 -14.80 20.01
N HIS A 74 16.52 -13.74 19.32
CA HIS A 74 16.23 -12.44 19.89
C HIS A 74 14.71 -12.32 20.08
N THR A 75 14.28 -12.02 21.29
CA THR A 75 12.86 -11.87 21.63
C THR A 75 12.53 -10.40 21.74
N VAL A 76 11.48 -9.99 21.04
CA VAL A 76 10.90 -8.65 21.10
C VAL A 76 9.50 -8.76 21.66
N ASP A 77 9.26 -8.11 22.80
CA ASP A 77 7.94 -7.90 23.37
C ASP A 77 7.52 -6.47 23.07
N THR A 78 6.49 -6.32 22.25
CA THR A 78 5.97 -5.00 21.84
C THR A 78 5.19 -4.30 22.96
N ALA A 79 4.89 -5.00 24.06
CA ALA A 79 3.92 -4.60 25.09
C ALA A 79 2.48 -4.38 24.58
N GLY A 80 2.23 -4.58 23.28
CA GLY A 80 0.94 -4.47 22.62
C GLY A 80 0.24 -5.82 22.41
N GLY A 81 0.67 -6.85 23.13
CA GLY A 81 0.15 -8.22 23.00
C GLY A 81 0.84 -9.06 21.92
N LEU A 82 1.81 -8.51 21.18
CA LEU A 82 2.66 -9.27 20.27
C LEU A 82 4.06 -9.47 20.86
N VAL A 83 4.45 -10.73 21.02
CA VAL A 83 5.82 -11.15 21.31
C VAL A 83 6.32 -11.97 20.13
N PHE A 84 7.46 -11.60 19.56
CA PHE A 84 8.04 -12.34 18.43
C PHE A 84 9.50 -12.65 18.64
N GLN A 85 9.95 -13.76 18.04
CA GLN A 85 11.31 -14.25 18.16
C GLN A 85 11.97 -14.33 16.79
N VAL A 86 13.14 -13.72 16.68
CA VAL A 86 13.95 -13.65 15.46
C VAL A 86 15.21 -14.46 15.65
N ASN A 87 15.49 -15.37 14.74
CA ASN A 87 16.72 -16.14 14.73
C ASN A 87 17.90 -15.21 14.45
N ALA A 88 18.87 -15.17 15.36
CA ALA A 88 20.01 -14.26 15.31
C ALA A 88 20.97 -14.54 14.15
N ALA A 89 20.96 -15.76 13.60
CA ALA A 89 21.88 -16.17 12.54
C ALA A 89 21.35 -15.88 11.12
N ASN A 90 20.03 -15.95 10.92
CA ASN A 90 19.43 -15.85 9.58
C ASN A 90 18.25 -14.86 9.47
N GLY A 91 17.84 -14.23 10.57
CA GLY A 91 16.75 -13.24 10.56
C GLY A 91 15.34 -13.83 10.41
N ASN A 92 15.20 -15.16 10.40
CA ASN A 92 13.88 -15.79 10.31
C ASN A 92 13.07 -15.55 11.57
N ILE A 93 11.79 -15.26 11.41
CA ILE A 93 10.84 -15.16 12.52
C ILE A 93 10.37 -16.57 12.87
N GLN A 94 10.74 -17.04 14.06
CA GLN A 94 10.48 -18.41 14.53
C GLN A 94 9.29 -18.53 15.49
N SER A 95 8.84 -17.41 16.07
CA SER A 95 7.64 -17.35 16.90
C SER A 95 6.96 -15.99 16.71
N LEU A 96 5.63 -15.99 16.64
CA LEU A 96 4.74 -14.82 16.56
C LEU A 96 3.58 -15.05 17.51
N GLN A 97 3.78 -14.77 18.79
CA GLN A 97 2.73 -14.92 19.81
C GLN A 97 1.91 -13.65 19.91
N TYR A 98 0.64 -13.73 19.51
CA TYR A 98 -0.31 -12.63 19.66
C TYR A 98 -1.39 -12.99 20.68
N ASN A 99 -1.50 -12.21 21.76
CA ASN A 99 -2.41 -12.44 22.88
C ASN A 99 -2.35 -13.89 23.43
N GLY A 100 -1.14 -14.45 23.47
CA GLY A 100 -0.88 -15.83 23.95
C GLY A 100 -1.07 -16.93 22.91
N PHE A 101 -1.48 -16.60 21.67
CA PHE A 101 -1.65 -17.57 20.60
C PHE A 101 -0.46 -17.54 19.64
N GLU A 102 0.16 -18.71 19.39
CA GLU A 102 1.22 -18.86 18.39
C GLU A 102 0.63 -18.76 16.98
N CYS A 103 1.10 -17.78 16.21
CA CYS A 103 0.67 -17.51 14.84
C CYS A 103 1.73 -17.91 13.81
N GLN A 104 2.95 -18.25 14.24
CA GLN A 104 4.02 -18.72 13.36
C GLN A 104 3.84 -20.21 13.07
N ASP A 105 3.93 -20.58 11.79
CA ASP A 105 3.98 -21.98 11.37
C ASP A 105 5.21 -22.68 11.94
N ALA A 106 5.01 -23.91 12.44
CA ALA A 106 6.04 -24.70 13.10
C ALA A 106 7.00 -25.39 12.11
N GLY A 107 6.59 -25.59 10.85
CA GLY A 107 7.40 -26.25 9.83
C GLY A 107 8.21 -25.29 8.97
N ARG A 108 7.74 -24.05 8.81
CA ARG A 108 8.34 -23.04 7.94
C ARG A 108 8.20 -21.63 8.50
N PHE A 109 9.35 -21.02 8.74
CA PHE A 109 9.47 -19.69 9.30
C PHE A 109 9.20 -18.56 8.31
N SER A 110 8.64 -17.46 8.83
CA SER A 110 8.46 -16.21 8.07
C SER A 110 9.82 -15.56 7.83
N GLN A 111 10.09 -15.18 6.58
CA GLN A 111 11.40 -14.68 6.14
C GLN A 111 11.26 -13.91 4.83
N ILE A 112 12.28 -13.12 4.48
CA ILE A 112 12.43 -12.60 3.12
C ILE A 112 12.72 -13.78 2.20
N GLY A 113 11.91 -13.93 1.15
CA GLY A 113 12.04 -14.89 0.05
C GLY A 113 12.82 -16.19 0.34
N SER A 114 12.13 -17.34 0.36
CA SER A 114 12.80 -18.61 0.11
C SER A 114 12.04 -19.37 -0.99
N GLU A 115 12.70 -19.58 -2.12
CA GLU A 115 12.24 -20.56 -3.10
C GLU A 115 12.31 -21.95 -2.46
N ARG A 116 11.20 -22.40 -1.88
CA ARG A 116 10.88 -23.83 -1.81
C ARG A 116 9.46 -24.09 -1.36
N ARG A 117 8.65 -24.54 -2.34
CA ARG A 117 7.40 -25.27 -2.20
C ARG A 117 6.30 -24.59 -1.38
N HIS A 118 5.33 -24.08 -2.14
CA HIS A 118 3.91 -24.20 -1.87
C HIS A 118 3.60 -25.51 -1.14
N LEU A 119 3.44 -25.46 0.18
CA LEU A 119 2.87 -26.56 0.95
C LEU A 119 1.39 -26.23 1.08
N GLN A 120 0.58 -26.83 0.21
CA GLN A 120 -0.83 -26.99 0.52
C GLN A 120 -0.91 -27.92 1.73
N HIS A 121 -1.05 -27.36 2.91
CA HIS A 121 -1.49 -28.11 4.08
C HIS A 121 -2.36 -27.22 4.98
N TYR A 122 -3.60 -27.69 5.13
CA TYR A 122 -4.70 -27.26 5.98
C TYR A 122 -4.54 -25.96 6.79
N GLY A 123 -5.21 -24.89 6.35
CA GLY A 123 -5.59 -23.76 7.22
C GLY A 123 -4.57 -22.63 7.40
N LEU A 124 -3.38 -22.72 6.81
CA LEU A 124 -2.39 -21.64 6.86
C LEU A 124 -2.70 -20.55 5.84
N LEU A 125 -2.96 -19.32 6.32
CA LEU A 125 -3.02 -18.13 5.47
C LEU A 125 -1.59 -17.65 5.21
N HIS A 126 -1.10 -17.84 3.97
CA HIS A 126 0.15 -17.23 3.53
C HIS A 126 -0.08 -15.75 3.23
N ARG A 127 0.49 -14.86 4.05
CA ARG A 127 0.51 -13.42 3.79
C ARG A 127 1.87 -13.03 3.23
N CYS A 128 1.87 -12.41 2.05
CA CYS A 128 3.07 -11.97 1.37
C CYS A 128 2.95 -10.50 0.97
N ASN A 129 4.10 -9.83 0.86
CA ASN A 129 4.23 -8.54 0.19
C ASN A 129 5.27 -8.72 -0.93
N TYR A 130 4.80 -8.75 -2.18
CA TYR A 130 5.69 -8.83 -3.34
C TYR A 130 6.23 -7.43 -3.63
N MET A 131 7.45 -7.16 -3.18
CA MET A 131 8.12 -5.89 -3.43
C MET A 131 8.41 -5.70 -4.93
N ASN A 132 8.73 -6.80 -5.62
CA ASN A 132 8.78 -6.92 -7.08
C ASN A 132 8.58 -8.41 -7.46
N SER A 133 8.25 -8.67 -8.73
CA SER A 133 8.18 -10.04 -9.28
C SER A 133 8.21 -10.02 -10.80
N TYR A 134 8.46 -11.18 -11.42
CA TYR A 134 8.31 -11.36 -12.88
C TYR A 134 6.86 -11.66 -13.30
N HIS A 135 5.88 -11.54 -12.40
CA HIS A 135 4.47 -11.72 -12.75
C HIS A 135 3.98 -10.51 -13.55
N THR A 136 3.86 -10.68 -14.87
CA THR A 136 3.40 -9.63 -15.81
C THR A 136 4.18 -8.32 -15.67
N GLN A 137 5.50 -8.43 -15.48
CA GLN A 137 6.37 -7.28 -15.23
C GLN A 137 6.54 -6.42 -16.49
N THR A 138 6.39 -5.10 -16.34
CA THR A 138 6.51 -4.13 -17.44
C THR A 138 7.69 -3.18 -17.31
N GLU A 139 8.40 -3.23 -16.18
CA GLU A 139 9.50 -2.32 -15.83
C GLU A 139 10.68 -3.14 -15.28
N GLU A 140 11.88 -2.58 -15.31
CA GLU A 140 13.03 -3.20 -14.64
C GLU A 140 12.86 -3.17 -13.11
N TYR A 141 13.62 -4.00 -12.39
CA TYR A 141 13.58 -3.95 -10.93
C TYR A 141 14.30 -2.73 -10.40
N HIS A 142 13.58 -1.94 -9.60
CA HIS A 142 14.20 -0.96 -8.72
C HIS A 142 15.04 -1.67 -7.64
N THR A 143 16.11 -1.01 -7.21
CA THR A 143 17.02 -1.53 -6.17
C THR A 143 17.11 -0.54 -5.01
N GLY A 144 17.71 -0.96 -3.89
CA GLY A 144 17.77 -0.16 -2.67
C GLY A 144 16.77 -0.64 -1.62
N THR A 145 16.27 0.29 -0.81
CA THR A 145 15.41 -0.02 0.33
C THR A 145 13.94 0.00 -0.07
N PHE A 146 13.26 -1.14 0.07
CA PHE A 146 11.83 -1.28 -0.17
C PHE A 146 11.03 -1.06 1.12
N GLY A 147 9.92 -0.34 1.03
CA GLY A 147 9.03 -0.06 2.14
C GLY A 147 9.12 1.39 2.64
N PRO A 148 8.81 1.65 3.92
CA PRO A 148 8.51 0.68 4.98
C PRO A 148 7.20 -0.08 4.76
N TYR A 149 7.13 -1.32 5.26
CA TYR A 149 5.91 -2.11 5.32
C TYR A 149 5.64 -2.56 6.76
N THR A 150 4.39 -2.87 7.07
CA THR A 150 4.00 -3.31 8.42
C THR A 150 3.03 -4.46 8.35
N LEU A 151 3.34 -5.52 9.10
CA LEU A 151 2.41 -6.59 9.40
C LEU A 151 1.67 -6.23 10.69
N ILE A 152 0.37 -5.99 10.59
CA ILE A 152 -0.45 -5.55 11.74
C ILE A 152 -1.26 -6.72 12.28
N PHE A 153 -1.14 -6.96 13.59
CA PHE A 153 -1.95 -7.92 14.32
C PHE A 153 -3.14 -7.21 14.97
N THR A 154 -4.33 -7.72 14.74
CA THR A 154 -5.58 -7.18 15.30
C THR A 154 -6.43 -8.31 15.85
N SER A 155 -7.16 -8.04 16.93
CA SER A 155 -8.09 -9.00 17.53
C SER A 155 -9.48 -8.92 16.91
N ARG A 156 -9.90 -7.73 16.47
CA ARG A 156 -11.18 -7.48 15.76
C ARG A 156 -11.07 -6.27 14.83
N GLY A 157 -11.66 -6.38 13.64
CA GLY A 157 -11.75 -5.30 12.67
C GLY A 157 -10.45 -5.04 11.90
N PRO A 158 -10.51 -4.22 10.84
CA PRO A 158 -9.32 -3.77 10.14
C PRO A 158 -8.44 -2.92 11.08
N PRO A 159 -7.11 -2.86 10.83
CA PRO A 159 -6.24 -1.95 11.57
C PRO A 159 -6.74 -0.50 11.46
N GLY A 160 -6.54 0.28 12.53
CA GLY A 160 -6.91 1.71 12.58
C GLY A 160 -6.18 2.55 11.52
N SER A 161 -6.64 3.78 11.31
CA SER A 161 -6.11 4.69 10.27
C SER A 161 -4.61 4.97 10.37
N SER A 162 -3.97 5.21 9.21
CA SER A 162 -2.62 5.73 8.94
C SER A 162 -1.55 5.55 10.04
N LEU A 163 -0.57 4.67 9.78
CA LEU A 163 0.63 4.52 10.58
C LEU A 163 1.69 5.56 10.17
N GLY A 164 2.31 6.21 11.15
CA GLY A 164 3.45 7.10 10.93
C GLY A 164 4.78 6.35 10.94
N PHE A 165 5.63 6.61 9.94
CA PHE A 165 6.95 5.95 9.79
C PHE A 165 8.14 6.89 9.95
N SER A 166 7.92 8.15 10.32
CA SER A 166 8.97 9.17 10.41
C SER A 166 10.10 8.79 11.38
N PHE A 167 9.80 8.01 12.42
CA PHE A 167 10.79 7.52 13.37
C PHE A 167 11.87 6.63 12.71
N MET A 168 11.59 5.96 11.59
CA MET A 168 12.59 5.10 10.94
C MET A 168 13.82 5.88 10.46
N ALA A 169 13.66 7.17 10.16
CA ALA A 169 14.76 8.03 9.76
C ALA A 169 15.78 8.26 10.89
N THR A 170 15.41 8.03 12.15
CA THR A 170 16.33 8.16 13.29
C THR A 170 17.01 6.86 13.67
N LEU A 171 16.68 5.74 13.00
CA LEU A 171 17.20 4.40 13.33
C LEU A 171 18.50 4.05 12.58
N GLY A 172 19.01 4.93 11.71
CA GLY A 172 20.21 4.67 10.92
C GLY A 172 20.04 3.56 9.88
N ILE A 173 18.80 3.28 9.45
CA ILE A 173 18.50 2.27 8.44
C ILE A 173 18.96 2.78 7.07
N SER A 174 19.83 2.02 6.41
CA SER A 174 20.33 2.35 5.07
C SER A 174 19.17 2.54 4.07
N GLY A 175 19.25 3.59 3.26
CA GLY A 175 18.27 3.91 2.22
C GLY A 175 16.93 4.48 2.71
N ILE A 176 16.72 4.67 4.03
CA ILE A 176 15.60 5.47 4.54
C ILE A 176 16.00 6.95 4.52
N VAL A 177 15.16 7.77 3.91
CA VAL A 177 15.37 9.22 3.77
C VAL A 177 14.38 9.95 4.70
N PRO A 178 14.83 10.86 5.59
CA PRO A 178 13.91 11.69 6.40
C PRO A 178 13.13 12.64 5.51
N ALA A 179 11.94 13.07 5.93
CA ALA A 179 11.11 14.02 5.17
C ALA A 179 11.87 15.29 4.73
N SER A 180 12.77 15.84 5.56
CA SER A 180 13.63 16.99 5.24
C SER A 180 14.77 16.64 4.27
N GLY A 181 15.18 15.38 4.23
CA GLY A 181 16.19 14.85 3.34
C GLY A 181 15.61 14.30 2.05
N HIS A 182 14.29 14.42 1.83
CA HIS A 182 13.67 14.12 0.54
C HIS A 182 14.27 15.08 -0.47
N GLY A 183 15.38 14.60 -1.04
CA GLY A 183 16.10 15.04 -2.21
C GLY A 183 17.59 14.90 -2.17
N PHE A 184 18.02 13.81 -2.80
CA PHE A 184 19.29 13.63 -3.52
C PHE A 184 19.04 12.63 -4.68
N VAL A 185 19.78 12.80 -5.80
CA VAL A 185 19.72 12.08 -7.10
C VAL A 185 20.40 10.70 -6.98
N THR A 186 20.02 9.55 -7.58
CA THR A 186 19.64 9.17 -8.96
C THR A 186 18.42 8.23 -9.00
N CYS A 187 17.68 8.34 -10.08
CA CYS A 187 16.43 7.68 -10.45
C CYS A 187 16.33 6.17 -10.12
N ASN A 188 15.37 5.80 -9.23
CA ASN A 188 14.97 4.42 -8.89
C ASN A 188 13.65 4.34 -8.07
N ALA A 189 12.70 5.24 -8.31
CA ALA A 189 11.44 5.29 -7.56
C ALA A 189 10.24 5.52 -8.48
N GLN A 190 9.11 4.93 -8.11
CA GLN A 190 7.82 5.16 -8.74
C GLN A 190 6.84 5.73 -7.72
N TYR A 191 6.05 6.69 -8.16
CA TYR A 191 4.99 7.29 -7.36
C TYR A 191 3.70 7.22 -8.13
N TRP A 192 2.59 7.24 -7.44
CA TRP A 192 1.29 7.37 -8.08
C TRP A 192 0.32 8.00 -7.13
N ALA A 193 -0.74 8.53 -7.69
CA ALA A 193 -1.78 9.07 -6.87
C ALA A 193 -3.09 9.27 -7.61
N VAL A 194 -4.12 9.66 -6.88
CA VAL A 194 -5.48 9.72 -7.41
C VAL A 194 -5.94 11.17 -7.41
N PRO A 195 -6.19 11.82 -8.56
CA PRO A 195 -6.78 13.15 -8.58
C PRO A 195 -8.16 13.16 -7.95
N ASP A 196 -8.40 14.21 -7.14
CA ASP A 196 -9.72 14.57 -6.64
C ASP A 196 -10.22 15.76 -7.46
N GLY A 197 -11.26 15.53 -8.27
CA GLY A 197 -11.65 16.48 -9.32
C GLY A 197 -10.50 16.75 -10.31
N SER A 198 -10.12 18.02 -10.48
CA SER A 198 -9.10 18.45 -11.44
C SER A 198 -7.69 18.61 -10.85
N SER A 199 -7.48 18.31 -9.56
CA SER A 199 -6.20 18.54 -8.89
C SER A 199 -5.75 17.34 -8.07
N HIS A 200 -4.45 17.29 -7.80
CA HIS A 200 -3.82 16.26 -7.01
C HIS A 200 -2.54 16.78 -6.35
N THR A 201 -2.17 16.23 -5.19
CA THR A 201 -0.85 16.45 -4.56
C THR A 201 -0.23 15.10 -4.19
N SER A 202 0.88 14.77 -4.85
CA SER A 202 1.56 13.49 -4.66
C SER A 202 2.01 13.32 -3.20
N SER A 203 2.32 12.08 -2.81
CA SER A 203 3.12 11.86 -1.60
C SER A 203 4.49 12.55 -1.72
N LEU A 204 5.21 12.64 -0.60
CA LEU A 204 6.56 13.20 -0.61
C LEU A 204 7.48 12.38 -1.53
N MET A 205 7.93 12.98 -2.63
CA MET A 205 8.77 12.34 -3.64
C MET A 205 10.26 12.58 -3.36
N HIS A 206 11.14 11.71 -3.85
CA HIS A 206 12.56 11.99 -3.93
C HIS A 206 12.83 13.02 -5.05
N PRO A 207 13.63 14.07 -4.81
CA PRO A 207 14.14 14.94 -5.86
C PRO A 207 14.85 14.25 -7.01
N GLY A 208 14.68 14.81 -8.19
CA GLY A 208 15.05 14.23 -9.46
C GLY A 208 14.09 14.61 -10.58
N THR A 209 14.41 14.17 -11.79
CA THR A 209 13.54 14.36 -12.97
C THR A 209 12.68 13.12 -13.18
N TYR A 210 11.37 13.33 -13.30
CA TYR A 210 10.37 12.29 -13.45
C TYR A 210 9.70 12.38 -14.81
N THR A 211 9.48 11.22 -15.44
CA THR A 211 8.46 11.08 -16.47
C THR A 211 7.10 10.97 -15.78
N VAL A 212 6.19 11.85 -16.16
CA VAL A 212 4.84 11.92 -15.60
C VAL A 212 3.86 11.47 -16.66
N THR A 213 3.05 10.47 -16.35
CA THR A 213 2.04 9.94 -17.26
C THR A 213 0.66 10.12 -16.64
N LEU A 214 -0.21 10.84 -17.35
CA LEU A 214 -1.63 10.94 -17.02
C LEU A 214 -2.35 9.73 -17.59
N TYR A 215 -3.15 9.06 -16.76
CA TYR A 215 -3.97 7.93 -17.19
C TYR A 215 -5.46 8.27 -17.14
N GLU A 216 -6.20 7.76 -18.12
CA GLU A 216 -7.63 7.53 -18.04
C GLU A 216 -7.81 6.06 -17.66
N ASP A 217 -8.07 5.81 -16.38
CA ASP A 217 -7.99 4.49 -15.74
C ASP A 217 -6.59 3.85 -15.91
N GLU A 218 -6.41 2.90 -16.83
CA GLU A 218 -5.12 2.27 -17.14
C GLU A 218 -4.56 2.70 -18.52
N LEU A 219 -5.28 3.52 -19.30
CA LEU A 219 -4.80 4.05 -20.58
C LEU A 219 -3.97 5.32 -20.36
N ALA A 220 -2.70 5.32 -20.80
CA ALA A 220 -1.90 6.54 -20.83
C ALA A 220 -2.45 7.53 -21.87
N VAL A 221 -2.85 8.72 -21.43
CA VAL A 221 -3.47 9.75 -22.28
C VAL A 221 -2.66 11.04 -22.41
N ALA A 222 -1.65 11.23 -21.56
CA ALA A 222 -0.64 12.28 -21.73
C ALA A 222 0.66 11.88 -21.05
N ILE A 223 1.78 12.39 -21.54
CA ILE A 223 3.12 12.19 -20.97
C ILE A 223 3.87 13.51 -20.96
N SER A 224 4.62 13.78 -19.89
CA SER A 224 5.49 14.94 -19.76
C SER A 224 6.68 14.62 -18.85
N SER A 225 7.48 15.63 -18.52
CA SER A 225 8.54 15.55 -17.53
C SER A 225 8.44 16.67 -16.50
N VAL A 226 8.88 16.39 -15.27
CA VAL A 226 8.98 17.39 -14.18
C VAL A 226 10.24 17.15 -13.35
N SER A 227 10.88 18.22 -12.92
CA SER A 227 11.97 18.15 -11.93
C SER A 227 11.43 18.52 -10.56
N ILE A 228 11.72 17.67 -9.57
CA ILE A 228 11.34 17.85 -8.17
C ILE A 228 12.59 18.23 -7.38
N ASP A 229 12.49 19.30 -6.60
CA ASP A 229 13.55 19.78 -5.69
C ASP A 229 13.15 19.52 -4.22
N THR A 230 14.14 19.52 -3.33
CA THR A 230 13.94 19.33 -1.90
C THR A 230 13.00 20.38 -1.33
N GLU A 231 12.08 19.97 -0.46
CA GLU A 231 11.22 20.87 0.33
C GLU A 231 10.39 21.87 -0.52
N ARG A 232 10.22 21.60 -1.82
CA ARG A 232 9.50 22.46 -2.75
C ARG A 232 8.35 21.70 -3.39
N THR A 233 7.22 22.39 -3.55
CA THR A 233 6.12 21.93 -4.40
C THR A 233 6.30 22.47 -5.82
N THR A 234 6.38 21.56 -6.80
CA THR A 234 6.37 21.90 -8.22
C THR A 234 4.97 21.63 -8.79
N THR A 235 4.41 22.59 -9.53
CA THR A 235 3.12 22.42 -10.23
C THR A 235 3.37 22.02 -11.67
N LEU A 236 2.69 20.97 -12.13
CA LEU A 236 2.65 20.52 -13.52
C LEU A 236 1.19 20.32 -13.93
N ASP A 237 0.76 21.01 -14.97
CA ASP A 237 -0.54 20.80 -15.58
C ASP A 237 -0.43 19.79 -16.72
N LEU A 238 -1.33 18.80 -16.73
CA LEU A 238 -1.46 17.82 -17.80
C LEU A 238 -2.89 17.78 -18.31
N VAL A 239 -3.03 17.74 -19.62
CA VAL A 239 -4.31 17.60 -20.32
C VAL A 239 -4.20 16.38 -21.22
N SER A 240 -5.29 15.60 -21.31
CA SER A 240 -5.36 14.47 -22.22
C SER A 240 -5.06 14.90 -23.66
N ALA A 241 -4.14 14.19 -24.30
CA ALA A 241 -3.82 14.32 -25.72
C ALA A 241 -4.61 13.31 -26.58
N GLU A 242 -5.50 12.50 -25.97
CA GLU A 242 -6.27 11.51 -26.72
C GLU A 242 -7.20 12.19 -27.73
N SER A 243 -7.01 11.86 -29.00
CA SER A 243 -7.99 12.20 -30.03
C SER A 243 -9.27 11.40 -29.80
N ILE A 244 -10.41 12.09 -29.73
CA ILE A 244 -11.74 11.47 -29.74
C ILE A 244 -12.29 11.57 -31.17
N PRO A 245 -12.02 10.61 -32.06
CA PRO A 245 -12.54 10.65 -33.42
C PRO A 245 -14.07 10.46 -33.41
N ALA A 246 -14.74 10.93 -34.45
CA ALA A 246 -16.10 10.51 -34.72
C ALA A 246 -16.11 9.00 -34.97
N VAL A 247 -16.87 8.25 -34.17
CA VAL A 247 -16.91 6.79 -34.21
C VAL A 247 -18.23 6.33 -34.83
N ILE A 248 -18.18 5.38 -35.77
CA ILE A 248 -19.40 4.75 -36.31
C ILE A 248 -19.99 3.76 -35.30
N TRP A 249 -19.13 2.91 -34.72
CA TRP A 249 -19.47 1.97 -33.66
C TRP A 249 -18.25 1.71 -32.79
N ARG A 250 -18.47 1.42 -31.50
CA ARG A 250 -17.42 1.08 -30.53
C ARG A 250 -17.87 -0.14 -29.71
N ILE A 251 -16.91 -0.99 -29.36
CA ILE A 251 -17.10 -2.07 -28.39
C ILE A 251 -16.17 -1.76 -27.20
N GLY A 252 -16.76 -1.52 -26.03
CA GLY A 252 -16.02 -1.12 -24.82
C GLY A 252 -15.59 0.35 -24.83
N ASP A 253 -14.80 0.71 -23.83
CA ASP A 253 -14.23 2.05 -23.67
C ASP A 253 -12.71 2.04 -23.85
N ALA A 254 -12.15 3.23 -24.08
CA ALA A 254 -10.72 3.44 -24.26
C ALA A 254 -10.07 3.73 -22.90
N ASP A 255 -10.20 2.83 -21.95
CA ASP A 255 -9.76 3.00 -20.55
C ASP A 255 -8.53 2.15 -20.21
N GLY A 256 -8.02 1.35 -21.17
CA GLY A 256 -6.87 0.48 -20.93
C GLY A 256 -7.20 -0.77 -20.12
N THR A 257 -8.49 -1.03 -19.85
CA THR A 257 -8.94 -2.20 -19.10
C THR A 257 -9.86 -3.09 -19.96
N PRO A 258 -9.99 -4.39 -19.61
CA PRO A 258 -11.03 -5.24 -20.17
C PRO A 258 -12.34 -5.18 -19.33
N ALA A 259 -12.46 -4.29 -18.34
CA ALA A 259 -13.45 -4.39 -17.27
C ALA A 259 -14.91 -4.45 -17.78
N HIS A 260 -15.23 -3.69 -18.82
CA HIS A 260 -16.57 -3.65 -19.41
C HIS A 260 -16.88 -4.81 -20.38
N GLN A 261 -15.88 -5.60 -20.79
CA GLN A 261 -16.03 -6.74 -21.69
C GLN A 261 -16.25 -8.08 -20.96
N LEU A 262 -16.10 -8.09 -19.63
CA LEU A 262 -16.06 -9.31 -18.82
C LEU A 262 -17.39 -9.61 -18.12
N ARG A 263 -18.41 -9.98 -18.91
CA ARG A 263 -19.39 -10.97 -18.47
C ARG A 263 -19.53 -12.05 -19.55
N LYS A 264 -18.99 -13.22 -19.22
CA LYS A 264 -18.80 -14.45 -20.04
C LYS A 264 -17.42 -14.46 -20.69
N PHE A 265 -16.51 -15.29 -20.17
CA PHE A 265 -15.44 -16.02 -20.88
C PHE A 265 -14.32 -16.40 -19.89
N PHE A 266 -14.64 -17.25 -18.91
CA PHE A 266 -13.62 -18.11 -18.30
C PHE A 266 -13.53 -19.41 -19.11
N SER A 267 -12.88 -19.36 -20.28
CA SER A 267 -12.34 -20.58 -20.90
C SER A 267 -11.27 -20.25 -21.94
N ARG A 268 -10.00 -20.34 -21.50
CA ARG A 268 -8.80 -20.93 -22.14
C ARG A 268 -8.33 -20.38 -23.51
N VAL A 269 -7.00 -20.20 -23.59
CA VAL A 269 -6.03 -20.22 -24.73
C VAL A 269 -6.54 -19.90 -26.14
N ALA A 270 -5.77 -19.11 -26.92
CA ALA A 270 -6.06 -18.55 -28.25
C ALA A 270 -6.72 -19.47 -29.32
N ASP A 271 -6.73 -20.79 -29.14
CA ASP A 271 -7.43 -21.75 -30.01
C ASP A 271 -8.93 -21.92 -29.69
N VAL A 272 -9.48 -21.22 -28.68
CA VAL A 272 -10.87 -21.41 -28.26
C VAL A 272 -11.87 -20.56 -29.02
N ASN A 273 -11.51 -19.34 -29.42
CA ASN A 273 -12.46 -18.36 -29.96
C ASN A 273 -11.89 -17.52 -31.13
N ASN A 274 -10.88 -18.04 -31.81
CA ASN A 274 -10.33 -17.44 -33.01
C ASN A 274 -11.01 -18.00 -34.28
N PRO A 275 -11.46 -17.16 -35.24
CA PRO A 275 -11.47 -15.70 -35.20
C PRO A 275 -12.68 -15.12 -34.43
N THR A 276 -12.53 -13.89 -33.94
CA THR A 276 -13.68 -13.09 -33.53
C THR A 276 -14.28 -12.40 -34.75
N THR A 277 -15.56 -12.67 -35.04
CA THR A 277 -16.31 -12.01 -36.14
C THR A 277 -17.22 -10.92 -35.60
N ILE A 278 -17.14 -9.73 -36.19
CA ILE A 278 -18.03 -8.60 -35.90
C ILE A 278 -18.86 -8.30 -37.15
N GLN A 279 -20.17 -8.23 -36.98
CA GLN A 279 -21.10 -7.81 -38.03
C GLN A 279 -21.74 -6.47 -37.64
N THR A 280 -21.73 -5.51 -38.56
CA THR A 280 -22.32 -4.17 -38.37
C THR A 280 -23.01 -3.71 -39.64
N ALA A 281 -24.10 -2.97 -39.52
CA ALA A 281 -24.73 -2.27 -40.62
C ALA A 281 -24.10 -0.88 -40.80
N LEU A 282 -23.91 -0.44 -42.04
CA LEU A 282 -23.44 0.90 -42.39
C LEU A 282 -24.48 1.59 -43.26
N SER A 283 -24.72 2.87 -43.00
CA SER A 283 -25.50 3.73 -43.90
C SER A 283 -24.65 4.19 -45.09
N ALA A 284 -25.31 4.67 -46.15
CA ALA A 284 -24.62 5.13 -47.36
C ALA A 284 -23.59 6.25 -47.09
N SER A 285 -23.85 7.14 -46.13
CA SER A 285 -22.92 8.21 -45.72
C SER A 285 -21.70 7.70 -44.94
N GLN A 286 -21.75 6.46 -44.43
CA GLN A 286 -20.67 5.83 -43.69
C GLN A 286 -19.72 5.02 -44.59
N ILE A 287 -20.01 4.88 -45.88
CA ILE A 287 -19.18 4.19 -46.87
C ILE A 287 -18.07 5.15 -47.34
N GLY A 288 -16.81 4.77 -47.15
CA GLY A 288 -15.63 5.57 -47.50
C GLY A 288 -14.37 5.07 -46.79
N SER A 289 -13.26 5.81 -46.87
CA SER A 289 -12.02 5.48 -46.13
C SER A 289 -12.25 5.55 -44.62
N ARG A 290 -11.87 4.50 -43.89
CA ARG A 290 -12.06 4.38 -42.44
C ARG A 290 -10.84 3.71 -41.79
N THR A 291 -10.72 3.87 -40.48
CA THR A 291 -9.72 3.19 -39.66
C THR A 291 -10.41 2.28 -38.67
N LEU A 292 -10.09 0.99 -38.70
CA LEU A 292 -10.39 0.07 -37.60
C LEU A 292 -9.25 0.15 -36.58
N ARG A 293 -9.57 0.44 -35.32
CA ARG A 293 -8.58 0.49 -34.23
C ARG A 293 -8.89 -0.62 -33.22
N ILE A 294 -7.95 -1.55 -33.06
CA ILE A 294 -8.01 -2.61 -32.05
C ILE A 294 -6.96 -2.29 -31.00
N ARG A 295 -7.40 -2.00 -29.76
CA ARG A 295 -6.51 -1.74 -28.61
C ARG A 295 -6.45 -3.00 -27.74
N THR A 296 -5.27 -3.34 -27.25
CA THR A 296 -5.00 -4.52 -26.42
C THR A 296 -4.29 -4.10 -25.15
N THR A 297 -4.49 -4.83 -24.05
CA THR A 297 -3.89 -4.53 -22.73
C THR A 297 -2.68 -5.40 -22.42
N SER A 298 -2.73 -6.69 -22.78
CA SER A 298 -1.65 -7.66 -22.57
C SER A 298 -1.63 -8.72 -23.68
N ALA A 299 -0.49 -9.36 -23.87
CA ALA A 299 -0.31 -10.45 -24.82
C ALA A 299 0.48 -11.59 -24.18
N LEU A 300 0.11 -12.84 -24.49
CA LEU A 300 0.78 -14.05 -24.03
C LEU A 300 1.06 -14.96 -25.22
N ALA A 301 2.27 -15.52 -25.27
CA ALA A 301 2.70 -16.49 -26.30
C ALA A 301 2.36 -16.04 -27.73
N ARG A 302 3.10 -15.03 -28.23
CA ARG A 302 2.94 -14.53 -29.60
C ARG A 302 3.03 -15.70 -30.59
N SER A 303 1.99 -15.91 -31.39
CA SER A 303 2.02 -16.86 -32.50
C SER A 303 3.27 -16.59 -33.36
N PRO A 304 4.08 -17.61 -33.70
CA PRO A 304 5.17 -17.42 -34.65
C PRO A 304 4.55 -17.03 -36.00
N SER A 305 4.92 -15.86 -36.51
CA SER A 305 4.66 -15.39 -37.87
C SER A 305 3.19 -15.40 -38.33
N GLY A 306 2.49 -14.30 -38.09
CA GLY A 306 1.33 -13.92 -38.91
C GLY A 306 1.64 -12.59 -39.59
N THR A 307 2.04 -12.63 -40.86
CA THR A 307 2.11 -11.44 -41.72
C THR A 307 0.69 -10.96 -41.93
N TRP A 308 0.36 -9.74 -41.48
CA TRP A 308 -0.87 -9.07 -41.89
C TRP A 308 -0.68 -8.59 -43.33
N THR A 309 -1.26 -9.31 -44.29
CA THR A 309 -1.41 -8.87 -45.69
C THR A 309 -2.68 -8.06 -45.86
#